data_AF-A0A6A4GFZ0-F1
#
_entry.id   AF-A0A6A4GFZ0-F1
#
_cell.length_a   1.000
_cell.length_b   1.000
_cell.length_c   1.000
_cell.angle_alpha   90.00
_cell.angle_beta   90.00
_cell.angle_gamma   90.00
#
_symmetry.space_group_name_H-M   'P 1'
#
loop_
_entity.id
_entity.type
_entity.pdbx_description
1 polymer ?
#
loop_
_entity_poly.entity_id
_entity_poly.type
_entity_poly.pdbx_seq_one_letter_code
_entity_poly.pdbx_strand_id
1 'polypeptide(L)'
;MANGYTRGFCPYASYKSYKSGSSPYGCVHKHAVLGSNNDLKAARPFGGLKSVNSHFFCFLCKVWHRAQMGRTECHRWEKADDRFLKTGAEMWRKANHLVDRTIPEVWFGTRDSEFWRLPYWSPICQLLIDPMHTMYLLVMKHFFRDILGLDNPQAGKTRPSKPSLPCAFYYNFCPPPHPSLLPLPHSQDAASEQQVPAPLSRNDSLSSIIALEKLPAEQHRLAVLEWTHFLPDYMEARSKRMETLRAQIKDDLGSFQDVMTLLLDLSEKIPTMEETKKLLTRWKNFKWNALRYVCENLAVYPPPTSPESVWKNPVIKTRDVTKMEMANILFKWRKEEIDNPDAFIWPYFKPVSLAYPSMPWAGPAPPTTHSEGLRPCQNLSSCEQAQYLNELSHQMSHHSLYGIGDAQRVLTEPLKDLKPETLTELRTSLNKINSDALAYICIDLQRMPIGKFSKTHLLDQLINWRVAQPYKLLECIPVNSFELLQHLHRTITQVVSPTWVSKPPPDIGLARAGTPKAAHWRTLFEIFVPLAMITFWKIESPLAAANAEEMTLVLNTSMHLTCSALAMVKRNLTVEH
;
A
#
# COMPACT_ATOMS: atom_id res chain seq x y z
N MET A 1 2.02 -29.35 24.72
CA MET A 1 2.48 -29.59 26.11
C MET A 1 3.15 -28.33 26.61
N ALA A 2 2.59 -27.67 27.63
CA ALA A 2 3.04 -26.37 28.10
C ALA A 2 4.14 -26.50 29.16
N ASN A 3 5.39 -26.34 28.76
CA ASN A 3 6.51 -26.14 29.70
C ASN A 3 6.50 -24.68 30.17
N GLY A 4 5.94 -24.41 31.35
CA GLY A 4 6.24 -23.15 32.02
C GLY A 4 5.30 -22.77 33.14
N TYR A 5 5.50 -23.30 34.36
CA TYR A 5 4.96 -22.70 35.59
C TYR A 5 5.83 -23.05 36.80
N THR A 6 6.95 -22.34 37.00
CA THR A 6 7.81 -22.49 38.19
C THR A 6 7.56 -21.44 39.28
N ARG A 7 6.61 -20.50 39.09
CA ARG A 7 6.30 -19.45 40.07
C ARG A 7 4.80 -19.27 40.24
N GLY A 8 4.28 -19.59 41.43
CA GLY A 8 2.93 -19.24 41.88
C GLY A 8 2.92 -17.93 42.67
N PHE A 9 1.74 -17.36 42.89
CA PHE A 9 1.53 -16.22 43.79
C PHE A 9 0.97 -16.71 45.12
N CYS A 10 1.42 -16.11 46.23
CA CYS A 10 0.95 -16.43 47.57
C CYS A 10 0.04 -15.27 48.05
N PRO A 11 -1.27 -15.50 48.31
CA PRO A 11 -2.10 -14.47 48.91
C PRO A 11 -1.62 -14.17 50.34
N TYR A 12 -1.39 -12.90 50.65
CA TYR A 12 -0.84 -12.47 51.95
C TYR A 12 -1.81 -12.69 53.12
N ALA A 13 -3.13 -12.61 52.90
CA ALA A 13 -4.17 -12.99 53.87
C ALA A 13 -5.59 -13.01 53.24
N SER A 14 -6.53 -13.72 53.88
CA SER A 14 -7.98 -13.53 53.71
C SER A 14 -8.57 -12.77 54.91
N TYR A 15 -9.76 -12.17 54.76
CA TYR A 15 -10.45 -11.50 55.87
C TYR A 15 -10.65 -12.39 57.11
N LYS A 16 -10.83 -13.70 56.92
CA LYS A 16 -10.97 -14.69 58.00
C LYS A 16 -9.65 -15.07 58.67
N SER A 17 -8.55 -15.12 57.91
CA SER A 17 -7.24 -15.53 58.43
C SER A 17 -6.50 -14.38 59.14
N TYR A 18 -6.82 -13.12 58.83
CA TYR A 18 -6.24 -11.95 59.51
C TYR A 18 -6.60 -11.86 61.00
N LYS A 19 -7.81 -12.29 61.39
CA LYS A 19 -8.31 -12.19 62.78
C LYS A 19 -8.02 -13.40 63.67
N SER A 20 -7.69 -14.56 63.10
CA SER A 20 -7.66 -15.83 63.84
C SER A 20 -6.27 -16.36 64.16
N GLY A 21 -5.19 -15.66 63.76
CA GLY A 21 -3.81 -16.10 64.02
C GLY A 21 -3.47 -17.48 63.42
N SER A 22 -4.30 -18.00 62.53
CA SER A 22 -4.10 -19.30 61.89
C SER A 22 -2.95 -19.18 60.88
N SER A 23 -2.01 -20.13 60.92
CA SER A 23 -0.95 -20.23 59.91
C SER A 23 -1.63 -20.24 58.55
N PRO A 24 -1.35 -19.26 57.67
CA PRO A 24 -1.69 -19.45 56.28
C PRO A 24 -0.81 -20.62 55.78
N TYR A 25 -1.06 -21.14 54.59
CA TYR A 25 -0.13 -22.07 53.90
C TYR A 25 -0.23 -23.56 54.31
N GLY A 26 -1.10 -24.28 53.58
CA GLY A 26 -0.97 -25.74 53.38
C GLY A 26 -1.09 -26.17 51.91
N CYS A 27 -1.41 -25.25 50.99
CA CYS A 27 -1.65 -25.58 49.60
C CYS A 27 -1.10 -24.50 48.65
N VAL A 28 -0.37 -24.93 47.62
CA VAL A 28 0.07 -24.09 46.51
C VAL A 28 -0.98 -24.16 45.41
N HIS A 29 -1.64 -23.04 45.13
CA HIS A 29 -2.60 -22.95 44.03
C HIS A 29 -1.90 -22.43 42.76
N LYS A 30 -2.11 -23.13 41.63
CA LYS A 30 -1.65 -22.71 40.31
C LYS A 30 -2.85 -22.09 39.58
N HIS A 31 -2.75 -20.82 39.21
CA HIS A 31 -3.76 -20.11 38.46
C HIS A 31 -3.23 -19.79 37.06
N ALA A 32 -4.09 -19.90 36.05
CA ALA A 32 -3.81 -19.48 34.69
C ALA A 32 -4.97 -18.61 34.19
N VAL A 33 -4.64 -17.53 33.47
CA VAL A 33 -5.65 -16.70 32.81
C VAL A 33 -5.91 -17.28 31.43
N LEU A 34 -7.07 -17.87 31.23
CA LEU A 34 -7.43 -18.46 29.94
C LEU A 34 -7.77 -17.40 28.90
N GLY A 35 -8.43 -16.32 29.30
CA GLY A 35 -8.74 -15.20 28.43
C GLY A 35 -9.30 -14.01 29.20
N SER A 36 -9.36 -12.87 28.53
CA SER A 36 -9.92 -11.61 29.02
C SER A 36 -11.03 -11.18 28.07
N ASN A 37 -12.27 -11.23 28.52
CA ASN A 37 -13.43 -10.81 27.74
C ASN A 37 -13.84 -9.39 28.11
N ASN A 38 -13.64 -8.45 27.19
CA ASN A 38 -13.99 -7.04 27.40
C ASN A 38 -14.59 -6.44 26.12
N ASP A 39 -15.28 -5.31 26.26
CA ASP A 39 -15.54 -4.47 25.09
C ASP A 39 -14.21 -4.03 24.44
N LEU A 40 -14.24 -3.69 23.15
CA LEU A 40 -13.02 -3.38 22.40
C LEU A 40 -12.24 -2.16 22.95
N LYS A 41 -12.92 -1.18 23.57
CA LYS A 41 -12.26 0.01 24.11
C LYS A 41 -11.51 -0.31 25.39
N ALA A 42 -12.00 -1.23 26.20
CA ALA A 42 -11.33 -1.75 27.39
C ALA A 42 -10.27 -2.80 27.02
N ALA A 43 -10.58 -3.75 26.13
CA ALA A 43 -9.70 -4.85 25.75
C ALA A 43 -8.31 -4.36 25.33
N ARG A 44 -8.25 -3.28 24.55
CA ARG A 44 -7.00 -2.75 23.98
C ARG A 44 -6.01 -2.25 25.04
N PRO A 45 -6.34 -1.27 25.90
CA PRO A 45 -5.43 -0.86 26.96
C PRO A 45 -5.10 -2.01 27.93
N PHE A 46 -6.06 -2.91 28.24
CA PHE A 46 -5.78 -4.10 29.04
C PHE A 46 -4.72 -5.00 28.39
N GLY A 47 -4.81 -5.25 27.08
CA GLY A 47 -3.84 -6.03 26.32
C GLY A 47 -2.54 -5.30 25.96
N GLY A 48 -2.33 -4.06 26.43
CA GLY A 48 -1.16 -3.26 26.03
C GLY A 48 -1.19 -2.90 24.53
N LEU A 49 -2.37 -2.63 23.98
CA LEU A 49 -2.56 -2.24 22.58
C LEU A 49 -2.95 -0.77 22.48
N LYS A 50 -2.57 -0.10 21.39
CA LYS A 50 -2.98 1.29 21.11
C LYS A 50 -4.48 1.40 20.93
N SER A 51 -5.05 2.61 21.03
CA SER A 51 -6.49 2.84 20.92
C SER A 51 -7.07 2.42 19.56
N VAL A 52 -8.40 2.37 19.46
CA VAL A 52 -9.13 2.03 18.22
C VAL A 52 -8.85 2.99 17.05
N ASN A 53 -8.33 4.19 17.34
CA ASN A 53 -7.96 5.19 16.33
C ASN A 53 -6.52 5.02 15.82
N SER A 54 -5.80 4.00 16.29
CA SER A 54 -4.45 3.67 15.82
C SER A 54 -4.45 3.20 14.37
N HIS A 55 -3.31 3.30 13.70
CA HIS A 55 -3.08 2.61 12.41
C HIS A 55 -3.04 1.09 12.60
N PHE A 56 -2.67 0.61 13.79
CA PHE A 56 -2.81 -0.78 14.21
C PHE A 56 -4.21 -1.02 14.81
N PHE A 57 -5.26 -0.83 14.01
CA PHE A 57 -6.64 -0.96 14.48
C PHE A 57 -7.06 -2.42 14.70
N CYS A 58 -6.44 -3.39 14.01
CA CYS A 58 -6.65 -4.81 14.26
C CYS A 58 -5.45 -5.41 15.02
N PHE A 59 -5.73 -6.27 16.01
CA PHE A 59 -4.70 -7.06 16.70
C PHE A 59 -4.78 -8.55 16.35
N LEU A 60 -5.72 -8.96 15.51
CA LEU A 60 -5.91 -10.35 15.07
C LEU A 60 -5.25 -10.63 13.72
N CYS A 61 -5.15 -9.62 12.86
CA CYS A 61 -4.54 -9.72 11.53
C CYS A 61 -3.50 -8.62 11.30
N LYS A 62 -2.69 -8.78 10.25
CA LYS A 62 -1.67 -7.82 9.83
C LYS A 62 -2.21 -6.65 9.01
N VAL A 63 -3.52 -6.54 8.83
CA VAL A 63 -4.10 -5.35 8.18
C VAL A 63 -3.89 -4.16 9.12
N TRP A 64 -3.12 -3.20 8.63
CA TRP A 64 -2.78 -1.98 9.35
C TRP A 64 -2.99 -0.79 8.42
N HIS A 65 -2.82 0.41 8.98
CA HIS A 65 -3.10 1.70 8.37
C HIS A 65 -4.59 2.00 8.20
N ARG A 66 -5.04 3.15 8.73
CA ARG A 66 -6.47 3.53 8.73
C ARG A 66 -7.12 3.61 7.35
N ALA A 67 -6.34 3.87 6.30
CA ALA A 67 -6.83 3.82 4.91
C ALA A 67 -7.36 2.44 4.49
N GLN A 68 -6.93 1.37 5.16
CA GLN A 68 -7.35 -0.01 4.88
C GLN A 68 -8.58 -0.44 5.70
N MET A 69 -9.16 0.45 6.52
CA MET A 69 -10.25 0.15 7.47
C MET A 69 -11.58 -0.24 6.79
N GLY A 70 -11.71 -0.09 5.48
CA GLY A 70 -12.89 -0.50 4.69
C GLY A 70 -12.73 -1.81 3.91
N ARG A 71 -11.58 -2.49 3.98
CA ARG A 71 -11.38 -3.75 3.27
C ARG A 71 -12.26 -4.85 3.85
N THR A 72 -12.84 -5.67 2.98
CA THR A 72 -13.71 -6.81 3.35
C THR A 72 -13.18 -8.16 2.88
N GLU A 73 -12.04 -8.19 2.18
CA GLU A 73 -11.38 -9.40 1.65
C GLU A 73 -10.70 -10.22 2.78
N CYS A 74 -11.49 -10.72 3.74
CA CYS A 74 -10.97 -11.38 4.94
C CYS A 74 -10.16 -12.65 4.66
N HIS A 75 -10.41 -13.32 3.54
CA HIS A 75 -9.66 -14.49 3.08
C HIS A 75 -8.20 -14.18 2.75
N ARG A 76 -7.85 -12.90 2.52
CA ARG A 76 -6.46 -12.46 2.26
C ARG A 76 -5.75 -11.96 3.50
N TRP A 77 -6.40 -11.95 4.67
CA TRP A 77 -5.82 -11.39 5.87
C TRP A 77 -4.91 -12.40 6.56
N GLU A 78 -3.63 -12.07 6.63
CA GLU A 78 -2.67 -12.81 7.44
C GLU A 78 -2.89 -12.57 8.93
N LYS A 79 -2.72 -13.61 9.75
CA LYS A 79 -2.78 -13.50 11.22
C LYS A 79 -1.67 -12.58 11.73
N ALA A 80 -1.98 -11.81 12.76
CA ALA A 80 -0.99 -11.02 13.48
C ALA A 80 0.09 -11.93 14.11
N ASP A 81 1.23 -11.35 14.46
CA ASP A 81 2.32 -12.06 15.12
C ASP A 81 2.45 -11.60 16.58
N ASP A 82 2.19 -12.50 17.53
CA ASP A 82 2.36 -12.23 18.96
C ASP A 82 3.80 -11.86 19.32
N ARG A 83 4.80 -12.39 18.60
CA ARG A 83 6.21 -12.06 18.85
C ARG A 83 6.47 -10.60 18.54
N PHE A 84 5.98 -10.12 17.39
CA PHE A 84 6.06 -8.71 17.01
C PHE A 84 5.42 -7.82 18.08
N LEU A 85 4.19 -8.12 18.51
CA LEU A 85 3.49 -7.35 19.54
C LEU A 85 4.25 -7.36 20.88
N LYS A 86 4.78 -8.53 21.29
CA LYS A 86 5.54 -8.68 22.52
C LYS A 86 6.86 -7.91 22.49
N THR A 87 7.57 -7.92 21.36
CA THR A 87 8.79 -7.12 21.18
C THR A 87 8.50 -5.64 21.40
N GLY A 88 7.43 -5.11 20.80
CA GLY A 88 7.01 -3.72 21.01
C GLY A 88 6.65 -3.42 22.47
N ALA A 89 5.94 -4.31 23.15
CA ALA A 89 5.60 -4.16 24.57
C ALA A 89 6.85 -4.17 25.47
N GLU A 90 7.80 -5.06 25.23
CA GLU A 90 9.06 -5.11 25.97
C GLU A 90 9.92 -3.87 25.74
N MET A 91 9.97 -3.36 24.51
CA MET A 91 10.64 -2.10 24.18
C MET A 91 10.00 -0.93 24.94
N TRP A 92 8.66 -0.88 24.97
CA TRP A 92 7.94 0.16 25.73
C TRP A 92 8.23 0.07 27.22
N ARG A 93 8.32 -1.14 27.79
CA ARG A 93 8.64 -1.36 29.21
C ARG A 93 10.06 -0.95 29.57
N LYS A 94 11.02 -1.28 28.70
CA LYS A 94 12.46 -1.00 28.89
C LYS A 94 12.85 0.44 28.55
N ALA A 95 11.95 1.23 27.96
CA ALA A 95 12.18 2.63 27.63
C ALA A 95 12.52 3.44 28.88
N ASN A 96 13.67 4.13 28.85
CA ASN A 96 14.18 4.93 29.97
C ASN A 96 13.41 6.23 30.12
N HIS A 97 13.01 6.86 29.02
CA HIS A 97 12.25 8.10 29.01
C HIS A 97 10.84 7.93 28.41
N LEU A 98 9.92 8.80 28.81
CA LEU A 98 8.55 8.81 28.29
C LEU A 98 8.52 9.08 26.77
N VAL A 99 9.48 9.84 26.25
CA VAL A 99 9.60 10.13 24.81
C VAL A 99 9.95 8.86 24.03
N ASP A 100 10.83 8.01 24.56
CA ASP A 100 11.26 6.76 23.91
C ASP A 100 10.11 5.76 23.75
N ARG A 101 9.06 5.86 24.58
CA ARG A 101 7.84 5.04 24.49
C ARG A 101 7.03 5.32 23.23
N THR A 102 7.24 6.46 22.57
CA THR A 102 6.57 6.78 21.30
C THR A 102 7.00 5.85 20.18
N ILE A 103 8.25 5.37 20.17
CA ILE A 103 8.78 4.45 19.16
C ILE A 103 7.95 3.17 19.09
N PRO A 104 7.81 2.37 20.17
CA PRO A 104 7.03 1.15 20.12
C PRO A 104 5.54 1.38 19.86
N GLU A 105 5.00 2.53 20.31
CA GLU A 105 3.61 2.88 20.03
C GLU A 105 3.34 3.16 18.55
N VAL A 106 4.30 3.75 17.85
CA VAL A 106 4.21 4.07 16.42
C VAL A 106 4.54 2.85 15.57
N TRP A 107 5.60 2.11 15.89
CA TRP A 107 6.10 1.00 15.09
C TRP A 107 5.34 -0.31 15.27
N PHE A 108 4.94 -0.63 16.51
CA PHE A 108 4.31 -1.92 16.83
C PHE A 108 2.83 -1.77 17.18
N GLY A 109 2.38 -0.54 17.46
CA GLY A 109 1.02 -0.30 17.93
C GLY A 109 0.76 -0.82 19.35
N THR A 110 1.81 -1.03 20.14
CA THR A 110 1.73 -1.66 21.48
C THR A 110 2.28 -0.77 22.59
N ARG A 111 1.87 -1.09 23.81
CA ARG A 111 2.32 -0.58 25.11
C ARG A 111 2.57 -1.77 26.03
N ASP A 112 3.29 -1.56 27.12
CA ASP A 112 3.40 -2.60 28.15
C ASP A 112 2.10 -2.80 28.92
N SER A 113 1.92 -4.02 29.42
CA SER A 113 0.81 -4.47 30.25
C SER A 113 1.29 -5.66 31.08
N GLU A 114 0.77 -5.83 32.28
CA GLU A 114 1.13 -6.96 33.16
C GLU A 114 0.89 -8.33 32.50
N PHE A 115 -0.05 -8.42 31.55
CA PHE A 115 -0.28 -9.65 30.79
C PHE A 115 0.95 -10.09 29.98
N TRP A 116 1.77 -9.17 29.48
CA TRP A 116 2.98 -9.50 28.72
C TRP A 116 4.06 -10.18 29.58
N ARG A 117 3.93 -10.16 30.91
CA ARG A 117 4.81 -10.91 31.82
C ARG A 117 4.47 -12.39 31.87
N LEU A 118 3.26 -12.78 31.47
CA LEU A 118 2.84 -14.17 31.41
C LEU A 118 3.42 -14.79 30.13
N PRO A 119 4.31 -15.80 30.21
CA PRO A 119 4.99 -16.34 29.03
C PRO A 119 4.05 -16.96 27.99
N TYR A 120 2.86 -17.39 28.43
CA TYR A 120 1.84 -18.03 27.61
C TYR A 120 0.81 -17.04 27.05
N TRP A 121 0.85 -15.76 27.45
CA TRP A 121 -0.16 -14.80 27.02
C TRP A 121 -0.05 -14.49 25.54
N SER A 122 -1.16 -14.68 24.83
CA SER A 122 -1.34 -14.35 23.42
C SER A 122 -2.59 -13.47 23.29
N PRO A 123 -2.48 -12.15 23.05
CA PRO A 123 -3.65 -11.32 22.83
C PRO A 123 -4.47 -11.77 21.61
N ILE A 124 -3.83 -12.37 20.60
CA ILE A 124 -4.53 -12.88 19.40
C ILE A 124 -5.54 -13.97 19.77
N CYS A 125 -5.23 -14.82 20.76
CA CYS A 125 -6.09 -15.95 21.14
C CYS A 125 -6.89 -15.69 22.44
N GLN A 126 -6.36 -14.86 23.34
CA GLN A 126 -6.85 -14.74 24.71
C GLN A 126 -7.49 -13.38 25.02
N LEU A 127 -7.34 -12.38 24.15
CA LEU A 127 -8.07 -11.12 24.26
C LEU A 127 -9.40 -11.24 23.50
N LEU A 128 -10.44 -11.68 24.21
CA LEU A 128 -11.75 -11.94 23.67
C LEU A 128 -12.54 -10.63 23.58
N ILE A 129 -13.02 -10.32 22.38
CA ILE A 129 -13.90 -9.17 22.16
C ILE A 129 -15.31 -9.57 22.55
N ASP A 130 -15.94 -8.78 23.43
CA ASP A 130 -17.29 -9.07 23.88
C ASP A 130 -18.31 -8.98 22.72
N PRO A 131 -18.99 -10.09 22.37
CA PRO A 131 -19.97 -10.12 21.29
C PRO A 131 -21.19 -9.25 21.58
N MET A 132 -21.61 -9.10 22.84
CA MET A 132 -22.78 -8.30 23.18
C MET A 132 -22.55 -6.82 22.84
N HIS A 133 -21.41 -6.26 23.27
CA HIS A 133 -21.07 -4.88 22.91
C HIS A 133 -20.82 -4.73 21.42
N THR A 134 -20.02 -5.62 20.81
CA THR A 134 -19.61 -5.47 19.41
C THR A 134 -20.75 -5.69 18.42
N MET A 135 -21.49 -6.79 18.54
CA MET A 135 -22.53 -7.11 17.59
C MET A 135 -23.81 -6.30 17.83
N TYR A 136 -24.35 -6.33 19.06
CA TYR A 136 -25.67 -5.76 19.33
C TYR A 136 -25.61 -4.24 19.55
N LEU A 137 -24.68 -3.77 20.38
CA LEU A 137 -24.63 -2.36 20.80
C LEU A 137 -23.83 -1.47 19.86
N LEU A 138 -22.98 -2.04 18.99
CA LEU A 138 -22.24 -1.31 17.96
C LEU A 138 -22.77 -1.62 16.56
N VAL A 139 -22.54 -2.82 16.00
CA VAL A 139 -22.83 -3.12 14.59
C VAL A 139 -24.32 -3.00 14.26
N MET A 140 -25.18 -3.74 14.97
CA MET A 140 -26.64 -3.73 14.72
C MET A 140 -27.29 -2.39 15.01
N LYS A 141 -26.92 -1.78 16.14
CA LYS A 141 -27.40 -0.44 16.49
C LYS A 141 -27.00 0.59 15.43
N HIS A 142 -25.76 0.56 14.96
CA HIS A 142 -25.27 1.47 13.91
C HIS A 142 -26.01 1.22 12.58
N PHE A 143 -26.17 -0.04 12.20
CA PHE A 143 -26.94 -0.40 11.00
C PHE A 143 -28.39 0.12 11.09
N PHE A 144 -29.07 -0.09 12.22
CA PHE A 144 -30.43 0.40 12.42
C PHE A 144 -30.54 1.93 12.41
N ARG A 145 -29.68 2.62 13.17
CA ARG A 145 -29.82 4.06 13.40
C ARG A 145 -29.22 4.91 12.29
N ASP A 146 -28.01 4.57 11.86
CA ASP A 146 -27.20 5.42 10.99
C ASP A 146 -27.28 4.99 9.52
N ILE A 147 -27.30 3.67 9.25
CA ILE A 147 -27.38 3.15 7.87
C ILE A 147 -28.82 3.16 7.36
N LEU A 148 -29.75 2.61 8.14
CA LEU A 148 -31.18 2.60 7.78
C LEU A 148 -31.92 3.88 8.17
N GLY A 149 -31.32 4.76 8.98
CA GLY A 149 -31.92 6.04 9.38
C GLY A 149 -33.17 5.92 10.27
N LEU A 150 -33.34 4.81 10.99
CA LEU A 150 -34.60 4.51 11.70
C LEU A 150 -34.74 5.20 13.07
N ASP A 151 -33.75 6.00 13.49
CA ASP A 151 -33.84 6.80 14.71
C ASP A 151 -34.57 8.12 14.40
N ASN A 152 -35.85 8.19 14.75
CA ASN A 152 -36.72 9.35 14.64
C ASN A 152 -36.71 10.05 13.25
N PRO A 153 -37.02 9.32 12.16
CA PRO A 153 -36.86 9.80 10.78
C PRO A 153 -37.72 11.04 10.45
N GLN A 154 -38.78 11.32 11.21
CA GLN A 154 -39.65 12.48 10.99
C GLN A 154 -39.17 13.78 11.68
N ALA A 155 -38.23 13.73 12.61
CA ALA A 155 -37.88 14.90 13.42
C ALA A 155 -37.10 16.01 12.67
N GLY A 156 -36.93 15.91 11.35
CA GLY A 156 -36.29 16.92 10.48
C GLY A 156 -34.81 17.20 10.81
N LYS A 157 -34.24 16.51 11.80
CA LYS A 157 -32.89 16.76 12.37
C LYS A 157 -31.94 15.59 12.27
N THR A 158 -32.40 14.39 11.92
CA THR A 158 -31.52 13.25 11.66
C THR A 158 -30.97 13.35 10.26
N ARG A 159 -29.93 14.19 10.11
CA ARG A 159 -29.04 14.05 8.96
C ARG A 159 -28.43 12.63 9.06
N PRO A 160 -28.45 11.82 7.99
CA PRO A 160 -27.64 10.61 7.97
C PRO A 160 -26.22 10.99 8.39
N SER A 161 -25.63 10.21 9.30
CA SER A 161 -24.28 10.50 9.77
C SER A 161 -23.37 10.63 8.55
N LYS A 162 -22.62 11.73 8.44
CA LYS A 162 -21.66 11.88 7.33
C LYS A 162 -20.79 10.62 7.31
N PRO A 163 -20.55 10.00 6.14
CA PRO A 163 -19.70 8.82 6.07
C PRO A 163 -18.35 9.14 6.74
N SER A 164 -17.90 8.25 7.62
CA SER A 164 -16.70 8.45 8.43
C SER A 164 -15.43 8.61 7.58
N LEU A 165 -15.45 8.11 6.35
CA LEU A 165 -14.44 8.28 5.31
C LEU A 165 -15.12 8.51 3.96
N PRO A 166 -15.29 9.77 3.51
CA PRO A 166 -15.86 10.05 2.20
C PRO A 166 -14.87 9.59 1.12
N CYS A 167 -15.32 8.72 0.22
CA CYS A 167 -14.59 8.33 -0.98
C CYS A 167 -15.41 8.70 -2.22
N ALA A 168 -14.73 9.01 -3.31
CA ALA A 168 -15.37 9.20 -4.61
C ALA A 168 -15.59 7.87 -5.34
N PHE A 169 -14.70 6.89 -5.11
CA PHE A 169 -14.76 5.56 -5.71
C PHE A 169 -13.92 4.59 -4.88
N TYR A 170 -14.18 3.29 -5.07
CA TYR A 170 -13.36 2.22 -4.51
C TYR A 170 -12.29 1.79 -5.51
N TYR A 171 -11.08 1.59 -5.02
CA TYR A 171 -9.98 1.00 -5.79
C TYR A 171 -9.22 0.00 -4.93
N ASN A 172 -8.91 -1.16 -5.50
CA ASN A 172 -8.24 -2.25 -4.79
C ASN A 172 -6.71 -2.08 -4.83
N PHE A 173 -6.19 -1.06 -4.16
CA PHE A 173 -4.73 -0.87 -4.04
C PHE A 173 -4.08 -2.06 -3.32
N CYS A 174 -2.82 -2.33 -3.68
CA CYS A 174 -1.95 -3.17 -2.87
C CYS A 174 -1.80 -2.54 -1.47
N PRO A 175 -2.11 -3.27 -0.38
CA PRO A 175 -2.06 -2.69 0.96
C PRO A 175 -0.63 -2.31 1.35
N PRO A 176 -0.45 -1.30 2.23
CA PRO A 176 0.86 -0.99 2.78
C PRO A 176 1.49 -2.24 3.43
N PRO A 177 2.76 -2.57 3.12
CA PRO A 177 3.47 -3.68 3.74
C PRO A 177 3.45 -3.56 5.26
N HIS A 178 3.32 -4.69 5.98
CA HIS A 178 3.25 -4.66 7.44
C HIS A 178 4.60 -4.23 8.05
N PRO A 179 4.64 -3.37 9.09
CA PRO A 179 5.89 -2.88 9.66
C PRO A 179 6.79 -3.97 10.27
N SER A 180 6.29 -5.19 10.47
CA SER A 180 7.11 -6.35 10.87
C SER A 180 8.15 -6.76 9.82
N LEU A 181 8.05 -6.30 8.58
CA LEU A 181 9.05 -6.54 7.54
C LEU A 181 10.27 -5.63 7.68
N LEU A 182 10.17 -4.55 8.47
CA LEU A 182 11.25 -3.61 8.67
C LEU A 182 12.21 -4.10 9.77
N PRO A 183 13.51 -3.76 9.66
CA PRO A 183 14.47 -3.97 10.75
C PRO A 183 14.00 -3.27 12.04
N LEU A 184 14.25 -3.88 13.20
CA LEU A 184 13.86 -3.29 14.49
C LEU A 184 14.46 -1.90 14.68
N PRO A 185 13.71 -0.92 15.23
CA PRO A 185 14.21 0.43 15.42
C PRO A 185 15.28 0.42 16.51
N HIS A 186 16.44 1.04 16.25
CA HIS A 186 17.48 1.22 17.25
C HIS A 186 17.13 2.41 18.16
N SER A 187 17.36 2.27 19.47
CA SER A 187 17.00 3.27 20.49
C SER A 187 17.71 4.63 20.37
N GLN A 188 18.60 4.81 19.39
CA GLN A 188 19.30 6.08 19.13
C GLN A 188 18.65 6.91 18.00
N ASP A 189 17.68 6.38 17.26
CA ASP A 189 17.07 7.06 16.11
C ASP A 189 15.98 8.09 16.48
N ALA A 190 15.72 8.32 17.77
CA ALA A 190 14.64 9.21 18.23
C ALA A 190 15.09 10.59 18.73
N ALA A 191 16.40 10.88 18.78
CA ALA A 191 16.91 12.18 19.22
C ALA A 191 17.35 13.11 18.08
N SER A 192 17.19 12.70 16.82
CA SER A 192 17.55 13.52 15.67
C SER A 192 16.40 13.67 14.67
N GLU A 193 15.62 14.74 14.87
CA GLU A 193 14.95 15.44 13.75
C GLU A 193 15.97 16.02 12.74
N GLN A 194 17.28 15.88 12.96
CA GLN A 194 18.32 16.15 11.97
C GLN A 194 19.43 15.11 12.06
N GLN A 195 19.61 14.36 10.96
CA GLN A 195 20.71 13.41 10.67
C GLN A 195 20.69 12.09 11.46
N VAL A 196 20.41 11.01 10.73
CA VAL A 196 20.68 9.61 11.12
C VAL A 196 21.88 9.11 10.28
N PRO A 197 22.88 8.41 10.86
CA PRO A 197 24.05 7.91 10.12
C PRO A 197 23.67 6.80 9.14
N ALA A 198 24.38 6.75 8.03
CA ALA A 198 24.12 5.85 6.91
C ALA A 198 24.40 4.37 7.24
N PRO A 199 23.46 3.45 6.95
CA PRO A 199 23.83 2.08 6.60
C PRO A 199 24.43 2.09 5.19
N LEU A 200 25.56 1.39 5.04
CA LEU A 200 26.26 0.96 3.80
C LEU A 200 25.69 1.56 2.48
N SER A 201 26.39 2.56 1.94
CA SER A 201 26.23 3.12 0.58
C SER A 201 24.78 3.44 0.15
N ARG A 202 24.14 4.37 0.87
CA ARG A 202 22.84 5.00 0.58
C ARG A 202 22.77 5.86 -0.72
N ASN A 203 23.68 5.66 -1.68
CA ASN A 203 23.85 6.55 -2.84
C ASN A 203 23.12 6.12 -4.12
N ASP A 204 22.56 4.92 -4.19
CA ASP A 204 21.63 4.59 -5.27
C ASP A 204 20.22 4.96 -4.85
N SER A 205 19.76 6.11 -5.34
CA SER A 205 18.34 6.48 -5.30
C SER A 205 17.51 5.32 -5.87
N LEU A 206 16.27 5.12 -5.41
CA LEU A 206 15.33 4.17 -6.04
C LEU A 206 15.27 4.32 -7.57
N SER A 207 15.46 5.56 -8.04
CA SER A 207 15.61 5.91 -9.45
C SER A 207 16.82 5.27 -10.12
N SER A 208 17.95 5.13 -9.41
CA SER A 208 19.15 4.41 -9.85
C SER A 208 18.92 2.90 -9.89
N ILE A 209 18.33 2.30 -8.85
CA ILE A 209 18.07 0.84 -8.79
C ILE A 209 17.14 0.43 -9.93
N ILE A 210 16.01 1.13 -10.06
CA ILE A 210 15.03 0.88 -11.12
C ILE A 210 15.61 1.25 -12.50
N ALA A 211 16.49 2.25 -12.63
CA ALA A 211 17.14 2.57 -13.91
C ALA A 211 18.26 1.59 -14.30
N LEU A 212 19.00 1.01 -13.36
CA LEU A 212 20.10 0.09 -13.61
C LEU A 212 19.63 -1.30 -14.05
N GLU A 213 18.41 -1.70 -13.68
CA GLU A 213 17.75 -2.91 -14.21
C GLU A 213 17.10 -2.70 -15.59
N LYS A 214 17.01 -1.46 -16.10
CA LYS A 214 16.51 -1.15 -17.45
C LYS A 214 17.55 -1.32 -18.56
N LEU A 215 18.74 -1.81 -18.22
CA LEU A 215 19.67 -2.35 -19.20
C LEU A 215 19.33 -3.83 -19.41
N PRO A 216 19.65 -4.41 -20.58
CA PRO A 216 19.48 -5.85 -20.81
C PRO A 216 20.04 -6.67 -19.64
N ALA A 217 19.53 -7.89 -19.41
CA ALA A 217 20.03 -8.78 -18.35
C ALA A 217 21.56 -8.74 -18.25
N GLU A 218 22.17 -8.89 -17.07
CA GLU A 218 23.60 -8.61 -16.86
C GLU A 218 24.53 -9.16 -17.97
N GLN A 219 24.24 -10.38 -18.43
CA GLN A 219 24.90 -11.06 -19.56
C GLN A 219 24.85 -10.34 -20.92
N HIS A 220 23.90 -9.43 -21.12
CA HIS A 220 23.62 -8.66 -22.33
C HIS A 220 23.88 -7.15 -22.18
N ARG A 221 24.36 -6.66 -21.03
CA ARG A 221 24.66 -5.22 -20.82
C ARG A 221 25.73 -4.67 -21.77
N LEU A 222 26.63 -5.53 -22.25
CA LEU A 222 27.59 -5.22 -23.32
C LEU A 222 27.23 -5.91 -24.65
N ALA A 223 25.95 -6.15 -24.92
CA ALA A 223 25.51 -6.67 -26.21
C ALA A 223 25.67 -5.62 -27.32
N VAL A 224 25.93 -6.11 -28.53
CA VAL A 224 26.24 -5.30 -29.70
C VAL A 224 25.02 -5.22 -30.60
N LEU A 225 24.72 -4.02 -31.09
CA LEU A 225 23.69 -3.77 -32.11
C LEU A 225 24.17 -4.29 -33.47
N GLU A 226 23.30 -5.05 -34.15
CA GLU A 226 23.54 -5.58 -35.49
C GLU A 226 22.90 -4.66 -36.52
N TRP A 227 23.72 -4.06 -37.37
CA TRP A 227 23.28 -3.15 -38.42
C TRP A 227 23.40 -3.86 -39.77
N THR A 228 22.28 -4.03 -40.47
CA THR A 228 22.21 -4.83 -41.71
C THR A 228 22.56 -4.05 -42.98
N HIS A 229 22.70 -2.72 -42.89
CA HIS A 229 22.85 -1.83 -44.04
C HIS A 229 24.30 -1.45 -44.38
N PHE A 230 25.29 -1.94 -43.61
CA PHE A 230 26.70 -1.65 -43.86
C PHE A 230 27.39 -2.71 -44.72
N LEU A 231 28.49 -2.33 -45.39
CA LEU A 231 29.31 -3.23 -46.22
C LEU A 231 29.95 -4.36 -45.39
N PRO A 232 30.13 -5.58 -45.96
CA PRO A 232 30.69 -6.73 -45.24
C PRO A 232 32.06 -6.49 -44.60
N ASP A 233 33.03 -5.95 -45.35
CA ASP A 233 34.39 -5.68 -44.86
C ASP A 233 34.40 -4.72 -43.65
N TYR A 234 33.46 -3.77 -43.66
CA TYR A 234 33.29 -2.81 -42.57
C TYR A 234 32.69 -3.47 -41.33
N MET A 235 31.70 -4.35 -41.52
CA MET A 235 31.08 -5.10 -40.43
C MET A 235 32.08 -6.03 -39.73
N GLU A 236 32.98 -6.66 -40.48
CA GLU A 236 34.06 -7.48 -39.94
C GLU A 236 35.03 -6.66 -39.07
N ALA A 237 35.49 -5.52 -39.58
CA ALA A 237 36.37 -4.61 -38.84
C ALA A 237 35.71 -4.07 -37.56
N ARG A 238 34.42 -3.69 -37.63
CA ARG A 238 33.63 -3.25 -36.46
C ARG A 238 33.47 -4.37 -35.44
N SER A 239 33.16 -5.59 -35.88
CA SER A 239 32.99 -6.75 -35.00
C SER A 239 34.25 -7.00 -34.16
N LYS A 240 35.43 -7.00 -34.81
CA LYS A 240 36.74 -7.18 -34.16
C LYS A 240 37.06 -6.07 -33.15
N ARG A 241 36.72 -4.81 -33.46
CA ARG A 241 36.85 -3.69 -32.53
C ARG A 241 35.92 -3.82 -31.33
N MET A 242 34.65 -4.19 -31.56
CA MET A 242 33.67 -4.40 -30.49
C MET A 242 34.04 -5.55 -29.57
N GLU A 243 34.62 -6.63 -30.09
CA GLU A 243 35.14 -7.75 -29.28
C GLU A 243 36.30 -7.30 -28.38
N THR A 244 37.26 -6.56 -28.95
CA THR A 244 38.41 -6.01 -28.21
C THR A 244 37.96 -5.05 -27.09
N LEU A 245 37.02 -4.13 -27.39
CA LEU A 245 36.49 -3.19 -26.41
C LEU A 245 35.68 -3.88 -25.32
N ARG A 246 34.89 -4.91 -25.66
CA ARG A 246 34.14 -5.70 -24.67
C ARG A 246 35.07 -6.39 -23.68
N ALA A 247 36.17 -6.99 -24.16
CA ALA A 247 37.17 -7.59 -23.28
C ALA A 247 37.78 -6.54 -22.33
N GLN A 248 38.17 -5.37 -22.85
CA GLN A 248 38.76 -4.30 -22.03
C GLN A 248 37.80 -3.69 -21.00
N ILE A 249 36.50 -3.63 -21.30
CA ILE A 249 35.48 -3.06 -20.41
C ILE A 249 35.03 -4.07 -19.35
N LYS A 250 35.00 -5.36 -19.70
CA LYS A 250 34.61 -6.43 -18.77
C LYS A 250 35.51 -6.48 -17.54
N ASP A 251 36.80 -6.21 -17.72
CA ASP A 251 37.80 -6.22 -16.64
C ASP A 251 37.94 -4.86 -15.92
N ASP A 252 37.24 -3.82 -16.38
CA ASP A 252 37.29 -2.46 -15.81
C ASP A 252 35.91 -1.98 -15.37
N LEU A 253 35.61 -2.17 -14.07
CA LEU A 253 34.35 -1.77 -13.44
C LEU A 253 34.00 -0.29 -13.68
N GLY A 254 34.99 0.60 -13.71
CA GLY A 254 34.76 2.02 -13.97
C GLY A 254 34.30 2.29 -15.41
N SER A 255 34.91 1.62 -16.39
CA SER A 255 34.48 1.76 -17.80
C SER A 255 33.09 1.17 -17.99
N PHE A 256 32.80 0.05 -17.32
CA PHE A 256 31.47 -0.57 -17.36
C PHE A 256 30.39 0.39 -16.82
N GLN A 257 30.61 0.98 -15.64
CA GLN A 257 29.68 1.96 -15.04
C GLN A 257 29.48 3.19 -15.93
N ASP A 258 30.55 3.69 -16.56
CA ASP A 258 30.48 4.81 -17.49
C ASP A 258 29.64 4.47 -18.74
N VAL A 259 29.77 3.25 -19.31
CA VAL A 259 28.92 2.80 -20.43
C VAL A 259 27.46 2.76 -20.01
N MET A 260 27.15 2.17 -18.86
CA MET A 260 25.77 2.05 -18.37
C MET A 260 25.16 3.44 -18.15
N THR A 261 25.90 4.35 -17.52
CA THR A 261 25.47 5.73 -17.29
C THR A 261 25.23 6.48 -18.60
N LEU A 262 26.12 6.30 -19.57
CA LEU A 262 26.03 6.93 -20.89
C LEU A 262 24.81 6.45 -21.69
N LEU A 263 24.53 5.15 -21.70
CA LEU A 263 23.34 4.59 -22.37
C LEU A 263 22.05 5.09 -21.71
N LEU A 264 22.02 5.19 -20.39
CA LEU A 264 20.88 5.78 -19.67
C LEU A 264 20.69 7.25 -20.02
N ASP A 265 21.77 8.04 -20.06
CA ASP A 265 21.69 9.46 -20.43
C ASP A 265 21.20 9.66 -21.86
N LEU A 266 21.62 8.81 -22.80
CA LEU A 266 21.15 8.83 -24.19
C LEU A 266 19.68 8.41 -24.31
N SER A 267 19.18 7.62 -23.37
CA SER A 267 17.78 7.18 -23.34
C SER A 267 16.83 8.23 -22.76
N GLU A 268 17.35 9.28 -22.13
CA GLU A 268 16.54 10.38 -21.60
C GLU A 268 15.98 11.28 -22.71
N LYS A 269 15.02 12.15 -22.35
CA LYS A 269 14.47 13.21 -23.23
C LYS A 269 15.58 14.10 -23.79
N ILE A 270 15.39 14.66 -24.98
CA ILE A 270 16.33 15.64 -25.56
C ILE A 270 16.57 16.76 -24.54
N PRO A 271 17.82 16.95 -24.06
CA PRO A 271 18.11 17.90 -23.00
C PRO A 271 18.03 19.33 -23.51
N THR A 272 17.69 20.25 -22.61
CA THR A 272 17.73 21.70 -22.87
C THR A 272 19.18 22.19 -23.06
N MET A 273 19.37 23.41 -23.55
CA MET A 273 20.72 23.97 -23.75
C MET A 273 21.57 23.99 -22.48
N GLU A 274 20.96 24.22 -21.32
CA GLU A 274 21.67 24.26 -20.05
C GLU A 274 22.06 22.85 -19.56
N GLU A 275 21.14 21.89 -19.67
CA GLU A 275 21.39 20.48 -19.37
C GLU A 275 22.45 19.88 -20.30
N THR A 276 22.47 20.29 -21.56
CA THR A 276 23.48 19.88 -22.55
C THR A 276 24.89 20.21 -22.08
N LYS A 277 25.12 21.43 -21.56
CA LYS A 277 26.44 21.82 -21.03
C LYS A 277 26.87 20.95 -19.84
N LYS A 278 25.92 20.63 -18.94
CA LYS A 278 26.16 19.77 -17.78
C LYS A 278 26.48 18.33 -18.22
N LEU A 279 25.74 17.80 -19.19
CA LEU A 279 25.96 16.47 -19.76
C LEU A 279 27.31 16.34 -20.44
N LEU A 280 27.67 17.27 -21.34
CA LEU A 280 28.97 17.25 -22.03
C LEU A 280 30.15 17.36 -21.05
N THR A 281 30.02 18.19 -20.00
CA THR A 281 31.04 18.30 -18.95
C THR A 281 31.20 16.99 -18.19
N ARG A 282 30.09 16.28 -17.91
CA ARG A 282 30.13 14.97 -17.26
C ARG A 282 30.73 13.90 -18.17
N TRP A 283 30.28 13.80 -19.41
CA TRP A 283 30.78 12.81 -20.39
C TRP A 283 32.25 13.00 -20.71
N LYS A 284 32.79 14.23 -20.66
CA LYS A 284 34.24 14.49 -20.77
C LYS A 284 35.07 13.72 -19.72
N ASN A 285 34.51 13.49 -18.55
CA ASN A 285 35.18 12.81 -17.44
C ASN A 285 35.10 11.28 -17.55
N PHE A 286 34.20 10.74 -18.38
CA PHE A 286 34.08 9.28 -18.58
C PHE A 286 35.35 8.71 -19.21
N LYS A 287 35.60 7.42 -18.97
CA LYS A 287 36.72 6.69 -19.54
C LYS A 287 36.59 6.64 -21.06
N TRP A 288 37.75 6.71 -21.73
CA TRP A 288 37.80 6.78 -23.19
C TRP A 288 37.21 5.51 -23.84
N ASN A 289 37.47 4.34 -23.25
CA ASN A 289 36.92 3.06 -23.72
C ASN A 289 35.38 3.02 -23.64
N ALA A 290 34.77 3.64 -22.62
CA ALA A 290 33.33 3.67 -22.46
C ALA A 290 32.64 4.52 -23.54
N LEU A 291 33.13 5.75 -23.76
CA LEU A 291 32.64 6.62 -24.84
C LEU A 291 32.81 5.97 -26.21
N ARG A 292 33.98 5.36 -26.45
CA ARG A 292 34.28 4.67 -27.71
C ARG A 292 33.37 3.47 -27.94
N TYR A 293 33.12 2.66 -26.91
CA TYR A 293 32.23 1.52 -27.00
C TYR A 293 30.83 1.94 -27.44
N VAL A 294 30.26 3.00 -26.84
CA VAL A 294 28.93 3.48 -27.22
C VAL A 294 28.90 4.07 -28.63
N CYS A 295 29.91 4.85 -29.02
CA CYS A 295 30.04 5.37 -30.40
C CYS A 295 30.10 4.23 -31.43
N GLU A 296 30.94 3.22 -31.19
CA GLU A 296 31.13 2.07 -32.08
C GLU A 296 29.86 1.19 -32.12
N ASN A 297 29.18 1.02 -31.00
CA ASN A 297 27.94 0.25 -30.92
C ASN A 297 26.81 0.94 -31.72
N LEU A 298 26.67 2.26 -31.58
CA LEU A 298 25.71 3.07 -32.34
C LEU A 298 26.12 3.32 -33.79
N ALA A 299 27.36 3.00 -34.18
CA ALA A 299 27.94 3.33 -35.48
C ALA A 299 27.95 4.84 -35.79
N VAL A 300 28.30 5.65 -34.78
CA VAL A 300 28.33 7.12 -34.82
C VAL A 300 29.76 7.63 -34.68
N TYR A 301 30.19 8.58 -35.53
CA TYR A 301 31.60 8.96 -35.69
C TYR A 301 31.86 10.49 -35.68
N PRO A 302 32.86 10.99 -34.94
CA PRO A 302 33.14 12.43 -34.87
C PRO A 302 33.93 13.01 -36.07
N PRO A 303 33.71 14.29 -36.45
CA PRO A 303 34.51 14.99 -37.48
C PRO A 303 35.88 15.43 -36.93
N PRO A 304 36.97 15.59 -37.75
CA PRO A 304 37.05 15.63 -39.21
C PRO A 304 37.65 14.35 -39.82
N THR A 305 37.37 13.18 -39.24
CA THR A 305 37.78 11.92 -39.87
C THR A 305 36.84 11.60 -41.03
N SER A 306 37.34 11.64 -42.26
CA SER A 306 36.59 11.16 -43.43
C SER A 306 36.09 9.73 -43.14
N PRO A 307 34.83 9.37 -43.44
CA PRO A 307 34.26 8.07 -43.12
C PRO A 307 35.06 6.86 -43.62
N GLU A 308 35.94 7.04 -44.60
CA GLU A 308 36.50 5.93 -45.38
C GLU A 308 37.94 5.53 -45.06
N SER A 309 38.70 6.29 -44.26
CA SER A 309 40.15 6.03 -44.07
C SER A 309 40.56 5.62 -42.65
N VAL A 310 40.02 6.26 -41.60
CA VAL A 310 40.45 5.99 -40.21
C VAL A 310 39.71 4.79 -39.58
N TRP A 311 38.43 4.59 -39.92
CA TRP A 311 37.58 3.56 -39.30
C TRP A 311 37.59 2.21 -40.04
N LYS A 312 38.34 2.09 -41.15
CA LYS A 312 38.76 0.79 -41.71
C LYS A 312 39.91 0.16 -40.91
N ASN A 313 40.56 0.92 -40.03
CA ASN A 313 41.66 0.42 -39.21
C ASN A 313 41.13 -0.49 -38.07
N PRO A 314 41.72 -1.68 -37.87
CA PRO A 314 41.38 -2.54 -36.73
C PRO A 314 41.76 -1.92 -35.37
N VAL A 315 42.67 -0.94 -35.32
CA VAL A 315 43.17 -0.35 -34.07
C VAL A 315 43.10 1.17 -34.09
N ILE A 316 42.24 1.73 -33.24
CA ILE A 316 42.09 3.18 -33.02
C ILE A 316 42.66 3.51 -31.66
N LYS A 317 43.51 4.54 -31.58
CA LYS A 317 44.22 4.99 -30.39
C LYS A 317 43.61 6.28 -29.85
N THR A 318 43.91 6.60 -28.59
CA THR A 318 43.44 7.81 -27.89
C THR A 318 43.85 9.12 -28.55
N ARG A 319 44.89 9.11 -29.37
CA ARG A 319 45.36 10.27 -30.14
C ARG A 319 44.53 10.57 -31.39
N ASP A 320 43.76 9.59 -31.87
CA ASP A 320 43.04 9.67 -33.14
C ASP A 320 41.65 10.30 -32.97
N VAL A 321 41.07 10.21 -31.76
CA VAL A 321 39.77 10.79 -31.40
C VAL A 321 39.75 11.22 -29.93
N THR A 322 39.33 12.46 -29.68
CA THR A 322 39.21 13.01 -28.32
C THR A 322 37.90 12.60 -27.65
N LYS A 323 37.88 12.63 -26.31
CA LYS A 323 36.65 12.36 -25.53
C LYS A 323 35.53 13.37 -25.84
N MET A 324 35.89 14.63 -26.10
CA MET A 324 34.93 15.69 -26.37
C MET A 324 34.27 15.52 -27.74
N GLU A 325 35.04 15.10 -28.74
CA GLU A 325 34.52 14.74 -30.07
C GLU A 325 33.50 13.61 -29.98
N MET A 326 33.81 12.54 -29.24
CA MET A 326 32.86 11.43 -28.99
C MET A 326 31.60 11.90 -28.26
N ALA A 327 31.75 12.72 -27.21
CA ALA A 327 30.61 13.25 -26.47
C ALA A 327 29.70 14.13 -27.36
N ASN A 328 30.28 14.97 -28.22
CA ASN A 328 29.55 15.84 -29.13
C ASN A 328 28.79 15.06 -30.20
N ILE A 329 29.38 14.00 -30.76
CA ILE A 329 28.70 13.21 -31.79
C ILE A 329 27.58 12.35 -31.21
N LEU A 330 27.76 11.78 -30.01
CA LEU A 330 26.68 11.06 -29.30
C LEU A 330 25.50 11.99 -28.97
N PHE A 331 25.81 13.24 -28.61
CA PHE A 331 24.79 14.26 -28.41
C PHE A 331 24.06 14.60 -29.71
N LYS A 332 24.80 14.78 -30.82
CA LYS A 332 24.23 15.03 -32.15
C LYS A 332 23.29 13.89 -32.55
N TRP A 333 23.73 12.64 -32.37
CA TRP A 333 22.91 11.45 -32.62
C TRP A 333 21.59 11.50 -31.84
N ARG A 334 21.63 11.80 -30.53
CA ARG A 334 20.40 11.91 -29.71
C ARG A 334 19.44 13.00 -30.18
N LYS A 335 19.97 14.11 -30.68
CA LYS A 335 19.20 15.30 -31.07
C LYS A 335 18.62 15.21 -32.48
N GLU A 336 19.37 14.63 -33.42
CA GLU A 336 19.07 14.73 -34.86
C GLU A 336 18.72 13.39 -35.52
N GLU A 337 19.14 12.26 -34.93
CA GLU A 337 19.02 10.94 -35.57
C GLU A 337 17.95 10.02 -34.93
N ILE A 338 17.24 10.47 -33.89
CA ILE A 338 16.16 9.72 -33.23
C ILE A 338 14.80 10.43 -33.44
N ASP A 339 13.81 9.67 -33.91
CA ASP A 339 12.45 10.16 -34.25
C ASP A 339 11.62 10.56 -33.01
N ASN A 340 11.99 10.08 -31.81
CA ASN A 340 11.29 10.35 -30.56
C ASN A 340 11.96 11.49 -29.74
N PRO A 341 11.25 12.62 -29.50
CA PRO A 341 11.76 13.70 -28.66
C PRO A 341 11.81 13.34 -27.16
N ASP A 342 10.97 12.39 -26.71
CA ASP A 342 10.88 11.97 -25.31
C ASP A 342 11.83 10.81 -24.98
N ALA A 343 11.84 10.38 -23.71
CA ALA A 343 12.67 9.28 -23.24
C ALA A 343 12.23 7.92 -23.80
N PHE A 344 13.18 7.01 -24.00
CA PHE A 344 12.94 5.64 -24.46
C PHE A 344 13.65 4.63 -23.53
N ILE A 345 13.43 3.33 -23.76
CA ILE A 345 14.11 2.26 -23.02
C ILE A 345 15.20 1.71 -23.92
N TRP A 346 16.47 1.78 -23.51
CA TRP A 346 17.56 1.13 -24.26
C TRP A 346 17.34 -0.39 -24.34
N PRO A 347 17.53 -1.04 -25.50
CA PRO A 347 18.05 -0.51 -26.78
C PRO A 347 16.95 -0.10 -27.80
N TYR A 348 15.69 0.04 -27.38
CA TYR A 348 14.55 0.30 -28.27
C TYR A 348 14.40 1.79 -28.62
N PHE A 349 15.20 2.29 -29.57
CA PHE A 349 15.07 3.63 -30.16
C PHE A 349 14.69 3.56 -31.65
N LYS A 350 14.03 4.59 -32.19
CA LYS A 350 13.67 4.67 -33.62
C LYS A 350 14.58 5.65 -34.35
N PRO A 351 15.48 5.19 -35.25
CA PRO A 351 16.29 6.08 -36.07
C PRO A 351 15.43 6.85 -37.08
N VAL A 352 15.80 8.10 -37.40
CA VAL A 352 15.10 8.94 -38.41
C VAL A 352 15.41 8.49 -39.84
N SER A 353 16.68 8.16 -40.12
CA SER A 353 17.19 7.96 -41.48
C SER A 353 17.71 6.53 -41.75
N LEU A 354 17.96 5.74 -40.70
CA LEU A 354 18.56 4.41 -40.80
C LEU A 354 17.53 3.30 -40.53
N ALA A 355 17.76 2.13 -41.13
CA ALA A 355 17.02 0.93 -40.80
C ALA A 355 17.27 0.53 -39.32
N TYR A 356 16.21 0.03 -38.67
CA TYR A 356 16.27 -0.40 -37.27
C TYR A 356 17.31 -1.52 -37.08
N PRO A 357 18.18 -1.45 -36.06
CA PRO A 357 19.17 -2.49 -35.80
C PRO A 357 18.49 -3.81 -35.40
N SER A 358 19.01 -4.93 -35.90
CA SER A 358 18.64 -6.25 -35.42
C SER A 358 19.20 -6.44 -34.01
N MET A 359 18.35 -6.96 -33.10
CA MET A 359 18.71 -7.19 -31.71
C MET A 359 18.17 -8.56 -31.26
N PRO A 360 18.74 -9.67 -31.75
CA PRO A 360 18.23 -11.01 -31.44
C PRO A 360 18.34 -11.37 -29.94
N TRP A 361 19.20 -10.65 -29.21
CA TRP A 361 19.37 -10.76 -27.77
C TRP A 361 18.38 -9.88 -26.97
N ALA A 362 17.75 -8.89 -27.60
CA ALA A 362 16.73 -8.08 -26.96
C ALA A 362 15.36 -8.73 -27.25
N GLY A 363 14.55 -8.91 -26.21
CA GLY A 363 13.16 -9.37 -26.40
C GLY A 363 12.32 -8.37 -27.20
N PRO A 364 10.98 -8.55 -27.27
CA PRO A 364 10.10 -7.53 -27.83
C PRO A 364 10.17 -6.23 -27.01
N ALA A 365 10.00 -5.09 -27.67
CA ALA A 365 9.99 -3.78 -27.01
C ALA A 365 8.89 -3.74 -25.92
N PRO A 366 9.19 -3.24 -24.70
CA PRO A 366 8.20 -3.13 -23.65
C PRO A 366 7.04 -2.23 -24.09
N PRO A 367 5.78 -2.62 -23.81
CA PRO A 367 4.65 -1.75 -24.10
C PRO A 367 4.74 -0.47 -23.26
N THR A 368 4.67 0.69 -23.92
CA THR A 368 4.66 2.01 -23.28
C THR A 368 3.29 2.67 -23.43
N THR A 369 2.76 3.25 -22.35
CA THR A 369 1.55 4.07 -22.43
C THR A 369 1.94 5.54 -22.53
N HIS A 370 1.44 6.22 -23.55
CA HIS A 370 1.65 7.64 -23.78
C HIS A 370 0.39 8.41 -23.39
N SER A 371 0.55 9.44 -22.55
CA SER A 371 -0.46 10.47 -22.34
C SER A 371 0.15 11.82 -22.73
N GLU A 372 -0.61 12.64 -23.45
CA GLU A 372 -0.13 13.94 -23.97
C GLU A 372 0.45 14.81 -22.84
N GLY A 373 1.67 15.31 -23.05
CA GLY A 373 2.35 16.20 -22.11
C GLY A 373 2.98 15.53 -20.87
N LEU A 374 2.90 14.20 -20.74
CA LEU A 374 3.47 13.45 -19.62
C LEU A 374 4.55 12.47 -20.07
N ARG A 375 5.50 12.19 -19.16
CA ARG A 375 6.54 11.20 -19.39
C ARG A 375 5.89 9.81 -19.58
N PRO A 376 6.28 9.01 -20.58
CA PRO A 376 5.67 7.70 -20.79
C PRO A 376 5.86 6.77 -19.59
N CYS A 377 4.89 5.89 -19.36
CA CYS A 377 4.94 4.89 -18.28
C CYS A 377 5.31 3.51 -18.80
N GLN A 378 5.95 2.74 -17.92
CA GLN A 378 6.25 1.33 -18.15
C GLN A 378 5.02 0.47 -17.85
N ASN A 379 4.73 -0.46 -18.74
CA ASN A 379 3.78 -1.52 -18.46
C ASN A 379 4.54 -2.75 -17.91
N LEU A 380 4.51 -2.90 -16.59
CA LEU A 380 5.16 -4.01 -15.87
C LEU A 380 4.27 -5.25 -15.92
N SER A 381 4.84 -6.44 -16.17
CA SER A 381 4.09 -7.69 -15.98
C SER A 381 3.71 -7.87 -14.51
N SER A 382 2.70 -8.69 -14.22
CA SER A 382 2.26 -8.93 -12.84
C SER A 382 3.38 -9.52 -11.96
N CYS A 383 4.30 -10.30 -12.53
CA CYS A 383 5.44 -10.86 -11.80
C CYS A 383 6.45 -9.78 -11.45
N GLU A 384 6.83 -8.94 -12.41
CA GLU A 384 7.76 -7.82 -12.19
C GLU A 384 7.16 -6.82 -11.20
N GLN A 385 5.87 -6.49 -11.34
CA GLN A 385 5.17 -5.61 -10.41
C GLN A 385 5.27 -6.13 -8.97
N ALA A 386 4.98 -7.42 -8.74
CA ALA A 386 5.05 -8.03 -7.42
C ALA A 386 6.49 -8.03 -6.86
N GLN A 387 7.48 -8.33 -7.69
CA GLN A 387 8.89 -8.31 -7.30
C GLN A 387 9.32 -6.89 -6.89
N TYR A 388 9.01 -5.88 -7.68
CA TYR A 388 9.37 -4.49 -7.38
C TYR A 388 8.71 -3.95 -6.11
N LEU A 389 7.43 -4.27 -5.90
CA LEU A 389 6.76 -3.93 -4.64
C LEU A 389 7.46 -4.60 -3.45
N ASN A 390 7.87 -5.86 -3.57
CA ASN A 390 8.56 -6.57 -2.50
C ASN A 390 9.95 -5.99 -2.20
N GLU A 391 10.78 -5.75 -3.22
CA GLU A 391 12.11 -5.15 -3.06
C GLU A 391 12.04 -3.76 -2.43
N LEU A 392 11.12 -2.91 -2.91
CA LEU A 392 10.88 -1.59 -2.36
C LEU A 392 10.47 -1.68 -0.89
N SER A 393 9.57 -2.60 -0.55
CA SER A 393 9.08 -2.79 0.82
C SER A 393 10.20 -3.07 1.83
N HIS A 394 11.24 -3.80 1.44
CA HIS A 394 12.39 -4.12 2.29
C HIS A 394 13.34 -2.94 2.53
N GLN A 395 13.35 -1.96 1.64
CA GLN A 395 14.22 -0.77 1.73
C GLN A 395 13.52 0.43 2.36
N MET A 396 12.20 0.39 2.50
CA MET A 396 11.37 1.49 2.99
C MET A 396 11.56 1.78 4.48
N SER A 397 11.36 3.04 4.85
CA SER A 397 11.22 3.45 6.25
C SER A 397 9.79 3.27 6.75
N HIS A 398 9.58 3.26 8.07
CA HIS A 398 8.24 3.29 8.66
C HIS A 398 7.40 4.48 8.15
N HIS A 399 8.02 5.65 7.98
CA HIS A 399 7.35 6.83 7.44
C HIS A 399 6.94 6.64 5.98
N SER A 400 7.78 5.97 5.18
CA SER A 400 7.45 5.61 3.79
C SER A 400 6.24 4.66 3.76
N LEU A 401 6.24 3.60 4.58
CA LEU A 401 5.10 2.67 4.67
C LEU A 401 3.80 3.37 5.07
N TYR A 402 3.86 4.26 6.06
CA TYR A 402 2.72 5.06 6.49
C TYR A 402 2.21 5.96 5.35
N GLY A 403 3.14 6.59 4.61
CA GLY A 403 2.84 7.44 3.47
C GLY A 403 2.07 6.73 2.35
N ILE A 404 2.23 5.41 2.17
CA ILE A 404 1.48 4.64 1.16
C ILE A 404 -0.01 4.75 1.42
N GLY A 405 -0.43 4.47 2.65
CA GLY A 405 -1.85 4.49 3.00
C GLY A 405 -2.45 5.89 2.97
N ASP A 406 -1.70 6.91 3.35
CA ASP A 406 -2.14 8.31 3.22
C ASP A 406 -2.34 8.71 1.75
N ALA A 407 -1.41 8.34 0.87
CA ALA A 407 -1.55 8.62 -0.56
C ALA A 407 -2.73 7.86 -1.17
N GLN A 408 -2.94 6.59 -0.84
CA GLN A 408 -4.12 5.82 -1.27
C GLN A 408 -5.43 6.50 -0.86
N ARG A 409 -5.50 7.03 0.36
CA ARG A 409 -6.66 7.79 0.84
C ARG A 409 -6.85 9.07 0.02
N VAL A 410 -5.82 9.91 -0.10
CA VAL A 410 -5.88 11.16 -0.87
C VAL A 410 -6.29 10.93 -2.33
N LEU A 411 -5.85 9.81 -2.93
CA LEU A 411 -6.21 9.43 -4.30
C LEU A 411 -7.65 8.94 -4.47
N THR A 412 -8.35 8.61 -3.41
CA THR A 412 -9.76 8.15 -3.46
C THR A 412 -10.73 9.13 -2.84
N GLU A 413 -10.23 10.18 -2.18
CA GLU A 413 -11.05 11.26 -1.63
C GLU A 413 -11.77 12.04 -2.73
N PRO A 414 -12.98 12.57 -2.46
CA PRO A 414 -13.72 13.39 -3.40
C PRO A 414 -13.04 14.74 -3.64
N LEU A 415 -13.14 15.22 -4.88
CA LEU A 415 -12.66 16.54 -5.29
C LEU A 415 -13.86 17.47 -5.53
N LYS A 416 -13.69 18.76 -5.27
CA LYS A 416 -14.73 19.77 -5.52
C LYS A 416 -15.04 19.88 -7.03
N ASP A 417 -13.98 19.96 -7.82
CA ASP A 417 -13.98 20.00 -9.28
C ASP A 417 -12.63 19.53 -9.83
N LEU A 418 -12.47 19.55 -11.15
CA LEU A 418 -11.22 19.23 -11.84
C LEU A 418 -10.48 20.50 -12.31
N LYS A 419 -10.70 21.64 -11.64
CA LYS A 419 -10.04 22.90 -12.00
C LYS A 419 -8.58 22.92 -11.52
N PRO A 420 -7.71 23.75 -12.14
CA PRO A 420 -6.29 23.83 -11.78
C PRO A 420 -6.03 24.13 -10.29
N GLU A 421 -6.88 24.92 -9.65
CA GLU A 421 -6.78 25.24 -8.21
C GLU A 421 -6.90 23.97 -7.35
N THR A 422 -7.97 23.18 -7.55
CA THR A 422 -8.20 21.91 -6.85
C THR A 422 -7.08 20.89 -7.13
N LEU A 423 -6.57 20.83 -8.36
CA LEU A 423 -5.45 19.96 -8.71
C LEU A 423 -4.13 20.40 -8.05
N THR A 424 -3.96 21.71 -7.81
CA THR A 424 -2.81 22.26 -7.09
C THR A 424 -2.88 21.92 -5.59
N GLU A 425 -4.07 21.96 -5.00
CA GLU A 425 -4.30 21.49 -3.62
C GLU A 425 -3.99 19.99 -3.49
N LEU A 426 -4.46 19.17 -4.42
CA LEU A 426 -4.15 17.73 -4.49
C LEU A 426 -2.64 17.49 -4.60
N ARG A 427 -1.96 18.20 -5.50
CA ARG A 427 -0.51 18.12 -5.67
C ARG A 427 0.23 18.47 -4.39
N THR A 428 -0.21 19.52 -3.70
CA THR A 428 0.38 19.96 -2.43
C THR A 428 0.23 18.89 -1.34
N SER A 429 -0.94 18.25 -1.27
CA SER A 429 -1.19 17.15 -0.33
C SER A 429 -0.32 15.93 -0.62
N LEU A 430 -0.23 15.48 -1.88
CA LEU A 430 0.62 14.37 -2.27
C LEU A 430 2.12 14.69 -2.12
N ASN A 431 2.54 15.94 -2.33
CA ASN A 431 3.94 16.33 -2.18
C ASN A 431 4.45 16.26 -0.72
N LYS A 432 3.57 16.24 0.28
CA LYS A 432 3.96 16.01 1.69
C LYS A 432 4.38 14.56 1.96
N ILE A 433 3.99 13.63 1.08
CA ILE A 433 4.21 12.20 1.24
C ILE A 433 5.62 11.81 0.76
N ASN A 434 6.23 10.81 1.39
CA ASN A 434 7.57 10.33 1.05
C ASN A 434 7.67 9.81 -0.41
N SER A 435 8.83 10.00 -1.06
CA SER A 435 9.03 9.61 -2.47
C SER A 435 8.91 8.10 -2.71
N ASP A 436 9.37 7.26 -1.78
CA ASP A 436 9.28 5.79 -1.89
C ASP A 436 7.83 5.34 -1.83
N ALA A 437 7.01 6.00 -1.01
CA ALA A 437 5.57 5.73 -0.91
C ALA A 437 4.84 6.06 -2.21
N LEU A 438 5.20 7.19 -2.84
CA LEU A 438 4.65 7.58 -4.15
C LEU A 438 5.11 6.62 -5.25
N ALA A 439 6.37 6.16 -5.20
CA ALA A 439 6.89 5.16 -6.13
C ALA A 439 6.18 3.81 -5.99
N TYR A 440 5.92 3.36 -4.76
CA TYR A 440 5.14 2.15 -4.47
C TYR A 440 3.77 2.19 -5.15
N ILE A 441 3.05 3.31 -5.03
CA ILE A 441 1.73 3.47 -5.64
C ILE A 441 1.84 3.59 -7.16
N CYS A 442 2.88 4.24 -7.68
CA CYS A 442 3.11 4.28 -9.13
C CYS A 442 3.39 2.87 -9.70
N ILE A 443 4.08 1.99 -8.96
CA ILE A 443 4.26 0.58 -9.35
C ILE A 443 2.91 -0.14 -9.32
N ASP A 444 2.14 0.00 -8.23
CA ASP A 444 0.81 -0.61 -8.04
C ASP A 444 -0.19 -0.21 -9.16
N LEU A 445 -0.12 1.05 -9.60
CA LEU A 445 -0.99 1.60 -10.65
C LEU A 445 -0.44 1.40 -12.08
N GLN A 446 0.73 0.77 -12.25
CA GLN A 446 1.46 0.69 -13.53
C GLN A 446 1.71 2.07 -14.17
N ARG A 447 2.05 3.06 -13.35
CA ARG A 447 2.31 4.45 -13.74
C ARG A 447 3.75 4.87 -13.48
N MET A 448 4.68 3.92 -13.39
CA MET A 448 6.10 4.24 -13.21
C MET A 448 6.69 4.96 -14.43
N PRO A 449 7.26 6.17 -14.27
CA PRO A 449 7.88 6.90 -15.38
C PRO A 449 9.10 6.15 -15.95
N ILE A 450 9.25 6.18 -17.27
CA ILE A 450 10.45 5.68 -17.97
C ILE A 450 11.67 6.56 -17.65
N GLY A 451 12.88 5.99 -17.58
CA GLY A 451 14.13 6.74 -17.32
C GLY A 451 14.34 7.17 -15.86
N LYS A 452 15.27 8.11 -15.65
CA LYS A 452 15.59 8.77 -14.37
C LYS A 452 14.46 9.71 -14.00
N PHE A 453 13.75 9.41 -12.93
CA PHE A 453 12.63 10.22 -12.47
C PHE A 453 12.92 10.89 -11.13
N SER A 454 12.16 11.93 -10.84
CA SER A 454 12.17 12.64 -9.57
C SER A 454 10.78 12.57 -8.95
N LYS A 455 10.64 13.02 -7.71
CA LYS A 455 9.35 13.07 -7.01
C LYS A 455 8.27 13.82 -7.81
N THR A 456 8.62 14.88 -8.53
CA THR A 456 7.66 15.65 -9.34
C THR A 456 7.03 14.80 -10.43
N HIS A 457 7.84 13.97 -11.11
CA HIS A 457 7.36 13.07 -12.15
C HIS A 457 6.38 12.01 -11.59
N LEU A 458 6.62 11.50 -10.38
CA LEU A 458 5.69 10.59 -9.71
C LEU A 458 4.34 11.29 -9.40
N LEU A 459 4.41 12.52 -8.89
CA LEU A 459 3.21 13.32 -8.62
C LEU A 459 2.39 13.57 -9.89
N ASP A 460 3.05 13.93 -10.99
CA ASP A 460 2.39 14.18 -12.27
C ASP A 460 1.61 12.95 -12.75
N GLN A 461 2.20 11.76 -12.61
CA GLN A 461 1.54 10.49 -12.96
C GLN A 461 0.34 10.16 -12.08
N LEU A 462 0.48 10.34 -10.75
CA LEU A 462 -0.60 10.06 -9.81
C LEU A 462 -1.77 11.04 -9.98
N ILE A 463 -1.49 12.32 -10.25
CA ILE A 463 -2.52 13.33 -10.54
C ILE A 463 -3.22 12.99 -11.86
N ASN A 464 -2.48 12.66 -12.91
CA ASN A 464 -3.06 12.25 -14.18
C ASN A 464 -3.99 11.04 -14.02
N TRP A 465 -3.53 10.02 -13.28
CA TRP A 465 -4.36 8.87 -12.95
C TRP A 465 -5.61 9.29 -12.18
N ARG A 466 -5.48 10.16 -11.17
CA ARG A 466 -6.60 10.63 -10.34
C ARG A 466 -7.65 11.40 -11.14
N VAL A 467 -7.25 12.21 -12.11
CA VAL A 467 -8.16 12.99 -12.97
C VAL A 467 -9.03 12.08 -13.84
N ALA A 468 -8.53 10.91 -14.21
CA ALA A 468 -9.30 9.93 -14.97
C ALA A 468 -10.34 9.16 -14.13
N GLN A 469 -10.36 9.33 -12.80
CA GLN A 469 -11.28 8.63 -11.90
C GLN A 469 -12.51 9.49 -11.55
N PRO A 470 -13.62 8.86 -11.09
CA PRO A 470 -14.72 9.60 -10.49
C PRO A 470 -14.23 10.53 -9.38
N TYR A 471 -14.74 11.76 -9.37
CA TYR A 471 -14.31 12.78 -8.40
C TYR A 471 -15.42 13.22 -7.45
N LYS A 472 -16.68 13.00 -7.82
CA LYS A 472 -17.83 13.25 -6.95
C LYS A 472 -17.84 12.24 -5.81
N LEU A 473 -18.33 12.66 -4.66
CA LEU A 473 -18.58 11.78 -3.52
C LEU A 473 -19.47 10.61 -3.97
N LEU A 474 -19.13 9.40 -3.55
CA LEU A 474 -19.95 8.23 -3.81
C LEU A 474 -21.32 8.42 -3.14
N GLU A 475 -22.38 8.43 -3.96
CA GLU A 475 -23.74 8.66 -3.48
C GLU A 475 -24.28 7.41 -2.80
N CYS A 476 -24.82 7.57 -1.59
CA CYS A 476 -25.56 6.50 -0.92
C CYS A 476 -26.98 6.46 -1.49
N ILE A 477 -27.47 5.25 -1.80
CA ILE A 477 -28.87 5.07 -2.17
C ILE A 477 -29.74 5.45 -0.96
N PRO A 478 -30.65 6.43 -1.09
CA PRO A 478 -31.45 6.88 0.05
C PRO A 478 -32.45 5.79 0.45
N VAL A 479 -32.48 5.48 1.74
CA VAL A 479 -33.49 4.60 2.33
C VAL A 479 -34.70 5.44 2.74
N ASN A 480 -35.92 5.04 2.35
CA ASN A 480 -37.14 5.62 2.92
C ASN A 480 -37.34 5.11 4.36
N SER A 481 -36.55 5.68 5.28
CA SER A 481 -36.52 5.28 6.69
C SER A 481 -37.87 5.41 7.38
N PHE A 482 -38.71 6.35 6.94
CA PHE A 482 -40.03 6.56 7.52
C PHE A 482 -40.97 5.39 7.23
N GLU A 483 -41.16 5.04 5.96
CA GLU A 483 -42.02 3.93 5.58
C GLU A 483 -41.50 2.60 6.13
N LEU A 484 -40.19 2.38 6.07
CA LEU A 484 -39.56 1.20 6.64
C LEU A 484 -39.81 1.11 8.16
N LEU A 485 -39.69 2.22 8.90
CA LEU A 485 -39.95 2.22 10.34
C LEU A 485 -41.42 1.95 10.66
N GLN A 486 -42.36 2.53 9.91
CA GLN A 486 -43.78 2.24 10.06
C GLN A 486 -44.09 0.76 9.81
N HIS A 487 -43.50 0.19 8.76
CA HIS A 487 -43.65 -1.22 8.43
C HIS A 487 -43.07 -2.13 9.52
N LEU A 488 -41.93 -1.76 10.08
CA LEU A 488 -41.32 -2.45 11.23
C LEU A 488 -42.22 -2.40 12.47
N HIS A 489 -42.80 -1.24 12.82
CA HIS A 489 -43.74 -1.12 13.96
C HIS A 489 -44.99 -2.00 13.76
N ARG A 490 -45.55 -2.03 12.54
CA ARG A 490 -46.64 -2.95 12.18
C ARG A 490 -46.21 -4.40 12.34
N THR A 491 -45.01 -4.76 11.91
CA THR A 491 -44.47 -6.12 12.05
C THR A 491 -44.34 -6.52 13.52
N ILE A 492 -43.77 -5.65 14.38
CA ILE A 492 -43.59 -5.93 15.81
C ILE A 492 -44.93 -6.15 16.54
N THR A 493 -45.95 -5.39 16.15
CA THR A 493 -47.28 -5.46 16.75
C THR A 493 -48.08 -6.67 16.27
N GLN A 494 -47.99 -7.03 14.99
CA GLN A 494 -48.76 -8.13 14.39
C GLN A 494 -48.14 -9.52 14.61
N VAL A 495 -46.80 -9.62 14.68
CA VAL A 495 -46.13 -10.91 14.87
C VAL A 495 -46.43 -11.45 16.27
N VAL A 496 -47.07 -12.62 16.33
CA VAL A 496 -47.28 -13.38 17.56
C VAL A 496 -45.98 -14.08 17.93
N SER A 497 -45.44 -13.77 19.11
CA SER A 497 -44.23 -14.41 19.63
C SER A 497 -44.55 -15.23 20.87
N PRO A 498 -43.79 -16.31 21.16
CA PRO A 498 -43.89 -17.01 22.44
C PRO A 498 -43.66 -16.08 23.63
N THR A 499 -44.22 -16.42 24.79
CA THR A 499 -44.16 -15.62 26.03
C THR A 499 -42.75 -15.43 26.57
N TRP A 500 -41.84 -16.35 26.27
CA TRP A 500 -40.42 -16.27 26.67
C TRP A 500 -39.58 -15.35 25.79
N VAL A 501 -40.12 -14.87 24.66
CA VAL A 501 -39.45 -13.90 23.79
C VAL A 501 -39.70 -12.49 24.31
N SER A 502 -38.65 -11.82 24.78
CA SER A 502 -38.73 -10.40 25.14
C SER A 502 -38.84 -9.55 23.88
N LYS A 503 -40.05 -9.06 23.60
CA LYS A 503 -40.31 -8.17 22.46
C LYS A 503 -39.58 -6.82 22.63
N PRO A 504 -39.06 -6.22 21.54
CA PRO A 504 -38.60 -4.84 21.56
C PRO A 504 -39.80 -3.89 21.77
N PRO A 505 -39.56 -2.64 22.21
CA PRO A 505 -40.60 -1.62 22.26
C PRO A 505 -41.32 -1.47 20.90
N PRO A 506 -42.66 -1.39 20.87
CA PRO A 506 -43.42 -1.34 19.62
C PRO A 506 -43.15 -0.08 18.80
N ASP A 507 -42.65 0.96 19.45
CA ASP A 507 -42.32 2.28 18.92
C ASP A 507 -40.80 2.51 18.83
N ILE A 508 -40.00 1.44 18.78
CA ILE A 508 -38.54 1.49 18.67
C ILE A 508 -38.07 2.46 17.58
N GLY A 509 -37.00 3.20 17.86
CA GLY A 509 -36.52 4.28 17.00
C GLY A 509 -37.19 5.63 17.27
N LEU A 510 -38.26 5.70 18.07
CA LEU A 510 -38.82 6.97 18.54
C LEU A 510 -38.33 7.29 19.96
N ALA A 511 -38.26 8.59 20.29
CA ALA A 511 -37.76 9.05 21.60
C ALA A 511 -38.53 8.43 22.78
N ARG A 512 -39.84 8.20 22.62
CA ARG A 512 -40.71 7.58 23.62
C ARG A 512 -40.39 6.11 23.94
N ALA A 513 -39.73 5.39 23.03
CA ALA A 513 -39.31 4.01 23.25
C ALA A 513 -38.14 3.86 24.24
N GLY A 514 -37.50 4.98 24.61
CA GLY A 514 -36.29 4.99 25.42
C GLY A 514 -35.07 4.38 24.71
N THR A 515 -34.07 3.95 25.48
CA THR A 515 -32.85 3.34 24.92
C THR A 515 -32.97 1.82 24.90
N PRO A 516 -32.94 1.16 23.72
CA PRO A 516 -33.02 -0.29 23.64
C PRO A 516 -31.79 -0.94 24.29
N LYS A 517 -32.02 -1.97 25.11
CA LYS A 517 -30.97 -2.81 25.72
C LYS A 517 -30.45 -3.84 24.69
N ALA A 518 -29.31 -4.46 24.97
CA ALA A 518 -28.71 -5.48 24.10
C ALA A 518 -29.69 -6.62 23.76
N ALA A 519 -30.48 -7.09 24.73
CA ALA A 519 -31.51 -8.11 24.50
C ALA A 519 -32.59 -7.64 23.50
N HIS A 520 -32.99 -6.37 23.53
CA HIS A 520 -33.95 -5.82 22.57
C HIS A 520 -33.35 -5.81 21.15
N TRP A 521 -32.10 -5.38 21.00
CA TRP A 521 -31.40 -5.40 19.69
C TRP A 521 -31.30 -6.82 19.13
N ARG A 522 -30.96 -7.78 19.98
CA ARG A 522 -30.90 -9.19 19.60
C ARG A 522 -32.25 -9.68 19.08
N THR A 523 -33.32 -9.58 19.88
CA THR A 523 -34.66 -10.03 19.42
C THR A 523 -35.11 -9.31 18.16
N LEU A 524 -34.84 -8.00 18.08
CA LEU A 524 -35.18 -7.18 16.92
C LEU A 524 -34.55 -7.73 15.63
N PHE A 525 -33.24 -8.01 15.64
CA PHE A 525 -32.52 -8.50 14.45
C PHE A 525 -32.68 -9.99 14.19
N GLU A 526 -32.96 -10.81 15.21
CA GLU A 526 -33.22 -12.25 15.02
C GLU A 526 -34.60 -12.53 14.44
N ILE A 527 -35.61 -11.69 14.72
CA ILE A 527 -37.01 -11.97 14.40
C ILE A 527 -37.66 -10.85 13.57
N PHE A 528 -37.71 -9.62 14.09
CA PHE A 528 -38.63 -8.61 13.57
C PHE A 528 -38.08 -7.87 12.34
N VAL A 529 -36.80 -7.50 12.35
CA VAL A 529 -36.12 -6.87 11.21
C VAL A 529 -36.12 -7.76 9.97
N PRO A 530 -35.73 -9.06 10.04
CA PRO A 530 -35.77 -9.90 8.85
C PRO A 530 -37.19 -10.06 8.30
N LEU A 531 -38.21 -10.26 9.17
CA LEU A 531 -39.61 -10.32 8.72
C LEU A 531 -40.07 -9.02 8.07
N ALA A 532 -39.78 -7.87 8.68
CA ALA A 532 -40.16 -6.56 8.17
C ALA A 532 -39.47 -6.28 6.82
N MET A 533 -38.15 -6.48 6.74
CA MET A 533 -37.38 -6.14 5.54
C MET A 533 -37.63 -7.11 4.38
N ILE A 534 -37.80 -8.41 4.63
CA ILE A 534 -38.18 -9.36 3.58
C ILE A 534 -39.55 -8.99 3.02
N THR A 535 -40.53 -8.73 3.88
CA THR A 535 -41.87 -8.36 3.39
C THR A 535 -41.91 -6.99 2.71
N PHE A 536 -41.00 -6.07 3.06
CA PHE A 536 -40.94 -4.73 2.48
C PHE A 536 -40.09 -4.63 1.20
N TRP A 537 -39.02 -5.42 1.06
CA TRP A 537 -38.05 -5.26 -0.05
C TRP A 537 -37.75 -6.53 -0.86
N LYS A 538 -38.33 -7.68 -0.53
CA LYS A 538 -38.26 -8.82 -1.44
C LYS A 538 -39.22 -8.60 -2.60
N ILE A 539 -38.72 -8.68 -3.83
CA ILE A 539 -39.47 -8.37 -5.07
C ILE A 539 -40.77 -9.19 -5.17
N GLU A 540 -40.76 -10.44 -4.72
CA GLU A 540 -41.93 -11.32 -4.78
C GLU A 540 -42.92 -11.13 -3.62
N SER A 541 -42.63 -10.21 -2.68
CA SER A 541 -43.51 -9.96 -1.55
C SER A 541 -44.78 -9.22 -2.00
N PRO A 542 -45.98 -9.64 -1.56
CA PRO A 542 -47.22 -8.91 -1.82
C PRO A 542 -47.27 -7.53 -1.14
N LEU A 543 -46.34 -7.26 -0.21
CA LEU A 543 -46.20 -6.00 0.51
C LEU A 543 -44.95 -5.21 0.08
N ALA A 544 -44.32 -5.60 -1.03
CA ALA A 544 -43.10 -4.98 -1.51
C ALA A 544 -43.31 -3.48 -1.79
N ALA A 545 -42.36 -2.67 -1.32
CA ALA A 545 -42.28 -1.26 -1.66
C ALA A 545 -41.88 -1.08 -3.14
N ALA A 546 -42.25 0.05 -3.72
CA ALA A 546 -41.97 0.35 -5.13
C ALA A 546 -40.46 0.32 -5.46
N ASN A 547 -39.59 0.61 -4.49
CA ASN A 547 -38.13 0.61 -4.64
C ASN A 547 -37.46 -0.70 -4.18
N ALA A 548 -38.21 -1.81 -4.10
CA ALA A 548 -37.69 -3.09 -3.62
C ALA A 548 -36.45 -3.57 -4.40
N GLU A 549 -36.45 -3.42 -5.73
CA GLU A 549 -35.33 -3.83 -6.59
C GLU A 549 -34.04 -3.08 -6.22
N GLU A 550 -34.11 -1.76 -6.05
CA GLU A 550 -32.98 -0.90 -5.64
C GLU A 550 -32.44 -1.26 -4.25
N MET A 551 -33.32 -1.75 -3.37
CA MET A 551 -32.99 -2.06 -1.96
C MET A 551 -32.46 -3.48 -1.74
N THR A 552 -32.32 -4.30 -2.80
CA THR A 552 -31.85 -5.69 -2.73
C THR A 552 -30.53 -5.83 -1.95
N LEU A 553 -29.56 -4.94 -2.17
CA LEU A 553 -28.27 -4.99 -1.46
C LEU A 553 -28.40 -4.69 0.04
N VAL A 554 -29.29 -3.76 0.41
CA VAL A 554 -29.56 -3.40 1.81
C VAL A 554 -30.27 -4.56 2.51
N LEU A 555 -31.23 -5.20 1.83
CA LEU A 555 -31.91 -6.40 2.31
C LEU A 555 -30.92 -7.54 2.54
N ASN A 556 -30.08 -7.87 1.55
CA ASN A 556 -29.09 -8.93 1.66
C ASN A 556 -28.11 -8.67 2.81
N THR A 557 -27.64 -7.43 2.97
CA THR A 557 -26.77 -7.03 4.08
C THR A 557 -27.46 -7.25 5.43
N SER A 558 -28.74 -6.89 5.54
CA SER A 558 -29.53 -7.14 6.75
C SER A 558 -29.69 -8.64 7.04
N MET A 559 -29.95 -9.46 6.01
CA MET A 559 -30.05 -10.92 6.17
C MET A 559 -28.74 -11.53 6.64
N HIS A 560 -27.62 -11.12 6.05
CA HIS A 560 -26.30 -11.55 6.52
C HIS A 560 -26.03 -11.14 7.97
N LEU A 561 -26.47 -9.95 8.38
CA LEU A 561 -26.34 -9.50 9.78
C LEU A 561 -27.20 -10.34 10.73
N THR A 562 -28.44 -10.69 10.34
CA THR A 562 -29.30 -11.62 11.07
C THR A 562 -28.64 -13.01 11.18
N CYS A 563 -28.16 -13.57 10.07
CA CYS A 563 -27.46 -14.86 10.07
C CYS A 563 -26.21 -14.83 10.97
N SER A 564 -25.43 -13.76 10.92
CA SER A 564 -24.24 -13.58 11.76
C SER A 564 -24.59 -13.56 13.25
N ALA A 565 -25.69 -12.87 13.61
CA ALA A 565 -26.18 -12.81 14.98
C ALA A 565 -26.58 -14.19 15.50
N LEU A 566 -27.33 -14.94 14.68
CA LEU A 566 -27.75 -16.29 14.99
C LEU A 566 -26.55 -17.21 15.14
N ALA A 567 -25.59 -17.15 14.21
CA ALA A 567 -24.39 -17.97 14.25
C ALA A 567 -23.55 -17.73 15.52
N MET A 568 -23.43 -16.47 15.95
CA MET A 568 -22.65 -16.06 17.12
C MET A 568 -23.18 -16.64 18.44
N VAL A 569 -24.48 -16.95 18.54
CA VAL A 569 -25.10 -17.51 19.75
C VAL A 569 -25.29 -19.02 19.70
N LYS A 570 -24.99 -19.67 18.57
CA LYS A 570 -25.11 -21.12 18.42
C LYS A 570 -23.93 -21.81 19.09
N ARG A 571 -24.24 -22.86 19.86
CA ARG A 571 -23.21 -23.71 20.50
C ARG A 571 -22.44 -24.56 19.49
N ASN A 572 -23.13 -25.01 18.44
CA ASN A 572 -22.58 -25.80 17.34
C ASN A 572 -23.02 -25.16 16.02
N LEU A 573 -22.05 -24.95 15.11
CA LEU A 573 -22.31 -24.66 13.70
C LEU A 573 -22.02 -25.96 12.94
N THR A 574 -23.00 -26.48 12.22
CA THR A 574 -22.79 -27.57 11.28
C THR A 574 -22.14 -27.01 10.02
N VAL A 575 -21.12 -27.69 9.49
CA VAL A 575 -20.51 -27.32 8.21
C VAL A 575 -21.58 -27.54 7.13
N GLU A 576 -21.76 -26.59 6.21
CA GLU A 576 -22.60 -26.79 5.03
C GLU A 576 -22.08 -28.00 4.23
N HIS A 577 -22.98 -28.89 3.84
CA HIS A 577 -22.70 -30.05 2.99
C HIS A 577 -22.68 -29.66 1.52
#